data_AF-A0A1B6BYJ2-F1
#
_entry.id   AF-A0A1B6BYJ2-F1
#
_cell.length_a   1.000
_cell.length_b   1.000
_cell.length_c   1.000
_cell.angle_alpha   90.00
_cell.angle_beta   90.00
_cell.angle_gamma   90.00
#
_symmetry.space_group_name_H-M   'P 1'
#
loop_
_entity.id
_entity.type
_entity.pdbx_description
1 polymer ?
#
loop_
_entity_poly.entity_id
_entity_poly.type
_entity_poly.pdbx_seq_one_letter_code
_entity_poly.pdbx_strand_id
1 'polypeptide(L)'
;MFFWLFEVAITNSYIWYKEMQKRYNQKPMTHNKFRVSLLKSLVAEKVDVFRPIAKKRGRPAEGPPQQRLDERQHFMDRKEKGSSKCVVCMKSGLHSETIYYCKTCAALPPL
;
A
#
# COMPACT_ATOMS: atom_id res chain seq x y z
N MET A 1 7.72 34.21 -18.74
CA MET A 1 9.07 33.91 -19.29
C MET A 1 9.61 32.57 -18.81
N PHE A 2 9.68 32.28 -17.50
CA PHE A 2 10.23 31.02 -16.97
C PHE A 2 9.67 29.74 -17.62
N PHE A 3 8.34 29.56 -17.65
CA PHE A 3 7.72 28.35 -18.21
C PHE A 3 8.03 28.13 -19.70
N TRP A 4 8.18 29.22 -20.46
CA TRP A 4 8.56 29.15 -21.87
C TRP A 4 10.00 28.69 -22.06
N LEU A 5 10.93 29.28 -21.30
CA LEU A 5 12.34 28.85 -21.32
C LEU A 5 12.50 27.40 -20.85
N PHE A 6 11.70 26.98 -19.88
CA PHE A 6 11.68 25.60 -19.40
C PHE A 6 11.19 24.61 -20.46
N GLU A 7 10.11 24.92 -21.18
CA GLU A 7 9.64 24.09 -22.31
C GLU A 7 10.68 24.00 -23.44
N VAL A 8 11.36 25.10 -23.75
CA VAL A 8 12.46 25.11 -24.74
C VAL A 8 13.61 24.22 -24.28
N ALA A 9 14.01 24.29 -23.00
CA ALA A 9 15.05 23.45 -22.44
C ALA A 9 14.69 21.96 -22.48
N ILE A 10 13.45 21.59 -22.12
CA ILE A 10 12.95 20.21 -22.21
C ILE A 10 13.02 19.72 -23.67
N THR A 11 12.54 20.53 -24.60
CA THR A 11 12.49 20.16 -26.03
C THR A 11 13.91 19.95 -26.58
N ASN A 12 14.85 20.86 -26.27
CA ASN A 12 16.24 20.76 -26.70
C ASN A 12 16.92 19.51 -26.12
N SER A 13 16.68 19.20 -24.84
CA SER A 13 17.24 17.98 -24.21
C SER A 13 16.72 16.70 -24.87
N TYR A 14 15.45 16.69 -25.32
CA TYR A 14 14.87 15.54 -26.01
C TYR A 14 15.43 15.35 -27.43
N ILE A 15 15.70 16.45 -28.15
CA ILE A 15 16.35 16.41 -29.46
C ILE A 15 17.73 15.76 -29.32
N TRP A 16 18.50 16.19 -28.32
CA TRP A 16 19.82 15.62 -28.05
C TRP A 16 19.76 14.14 -27.66
N TYR A 17 18.81 13.76 -26.80
CA TYR A 17 18.56 12.35 -26.46
C TYR A 17 18.25 11.48 -27.68
N LYS A 18 17.40 11.96 -28.60
CA LYS A 18 17.10 11.25 -29.85
C LYS A 18 18.34 11.03 -30.70
N GLU A 19 19.19 12.05 -30.79
CA GLU A 19 20.42 11.98 -31.58
C GLU A 19 21.40 10.96 -30.98
N MET A 20 21.52 10.93 -29.65
CA MET A 20 22.28 9.88 -28.95
C MET A 20 21.72 8.48 -29.21
N GLN A 21 20.40 8.30 -29.10
CA GLN A 21 19.75 7.00 -29.34
C GLN A 21 20.01 6.47 -30.75
N LYS A 22 19.97 7.35 -31.76
CA LYS A 22 20.31 7.00 -33.15
C LYS A 22 21.75 6.52 -33.27
N ARG A 23 22.71 7.18 -32.61
CA ARG A 23 24.13 6.77 -32.63
C ARG A 23 24.33 5.36 -32.06
N TYR A 24 23.53 4.98 -31.08
CA TYR A 24 23.57 3.64 -30.47
C TYR A 24 22.61 2.63 -31.12
N ASN A 25 21.99 2.96 -32.27
CA ASN A 25 20.96 2.14 -32.95
C ASN A 25 19.80 1.70 -32.04
N GLN A 26 19.46 2.51 -31.04
CA GLN A 26 18.34 2.26 -30.14
C GLN A 26 17.09 2.99 -30.59
N LYS A 27 15.92 2.40 -30.33
CA LYS A 27 14.63 3.03 -30.64
C LYS A 27 14.33 4.14 -29.62
N PRO A 28 14.26 5.41 -30.03
CA PRO A 28 13.98 6.51 -29.12
C PRO A 28 12.59 6.38 -28.48
N MET A 29 12.52 6.68 -27.18
CA MET A 29 11.23 6.79 -26.50
C MET A 29 10.41 8.00 -27.00
N THR A 30 9.09 7.95 -26.81
CA THR A 30 8.20 9.08 -27.15
C THR A 30 8.44 10.28 -26.23
N HIS A 31 8.12 11.49 -26.71
CA HIS A 31 8.37 12.74 -25.96
C HIS A 31 7.69 12.74 -24.58
N ASN A 32 6.46 12.22 -24.49
CA ASN A 32 5.74 12.11 -23.23
C ASN A 32 6.47 11.19 -22.23
N LYS A 33 6.91 10.01 -22.69
CA LYS A 33 7.68 9.08 -21.84
C LYS A 33 8.99 9.70 -21.34
N PHE A 34 9.66 10.46 -22.20
CA PHE A 34 10.85 11.20 -21.84
C PHE A 34 10.59 12.22 -20.72
N ARG A 35 9.55 13.04 -20.84
CA ARG A 35 9.16 14.02 -19.80
C ARG A 35 8.87 13.35 -18.47
N VAL A 36 8.13 12.24 -18.48
CA VAL A 36 7.83 11.46 -17.26
C VAL A 36 9.12 10.90 -16.64
N SER A 37 10.03 10.36 -17.45
CA SER A 37 11.32 9.85 -16.96
C SER A 37 12.17 10.97 -16.35
N LEU A 38 12.26 12.11 -17.03
CA LEU A 38 13.03 13.27 -16.57
C LEU A 38 12.49 13.82 -15.26
N LEU A 39 11.16 13.93 -15.12
CA LEU A 39 10.50 14.28 -13.86
C LEU A 39 10.84 13.29 -12.75
N LYS A 40 10.73 11.98 -13.02
CA LYS A 40 11.08 10.95 -12.02
C LYS A 40 12.53 11.09 -11.57
N SER A 41 13.47 11.29 -12.48
CA SER A 41 14.89 11.45 -12.14
C SER A 41 15.18 12.72 -11.33
N LEU A 42 14.57 13.86 -11.70
CA LEU A 42 14.77 15.12 -10.97
C LEU A 42 14.14 15.10 -9.58
N VAL A 43 12.99 14.43 -9.47
CA VAL A 43 12.20 14.41 -8.25
C VAL A 43 12.61 13.27 -7.33
N ALA A 44 13.21 12.18 -7.83
CA ALA A 44 13.63 11.02 -7.03
C ALA A 44 14.53 11.43 -5.86
N GLU A 45 15.56 12.24 -6.11
CA GLU A 45 16.49 12.69 -5.08
C GLU A 45 15.80 13.51 -3.97
N LYS A 46 14.77 14.29 -4.31
CA LYS A 46 14.03 15.11 -3.35
C LYS A 46 12.87 14.36 -2.69
N VAL A 47 12.20 13.47 -3.42
CA VAL A 47 11.02 12.75 -2.92
C VAL A 47 11.38 11.56 -2.04
N ASP A 48 12.58 10.99 -2.12
CA ASP A 48 13.02 10.04 -1.09
C ASP A 48 13.24 10.72 0.27
N VAL A 49 13.55 12.03 0.29
CA VAL A 49 13.58 12.84 1.52
C VAL A 49 12.18 13.22 2.00
N PHE A 50 11.24 13.41 1.07
CA PHE A 50 9.86 13.84 1.36
C PHE A 50 8.81 12.73 1.39
N ARG A 51 9.15 11.45 1.15
CA ARG A 51 8.21 10.36 1.43
C ARG A 51 7.88 10.48 2.92
N PRO A 52 6.66 10.88 3.30
CA PRO A 52 6.21 10.48 4.60
C PRO A 52 6.22 8.96 4.49
N ILE A 53 7.02 8.28 5.31
CA ILE A 53 6.73 6.90 5.72
C ILE A 53 5.22 6.89 5.84
N ALA A 54 4.53 6.18 4.93
CA ALA A 54 3.09 6.28 4.82
C ALA A 54 2.56 6.13 6.24
N LYS A 55 2.12 7.24 6.85
CA LYS A 55 1.73 7.24 8.25
C LYS A 55 0.57 6.28 8.24
N LYS A 56 0.78 5.05 8.71
CA LYS A 56 -0.27 4.03 8.79
C LYS A 56 -1.40 4.76 9.51
N ARG A 57 -2.47 5.10 8.79
CA ARG A 57 -3.61 5.81 9.39
C ARG A 57 -4.18 4.83 10.41
N GLY A 58 -4.04 5.14 11.70
CA GLY A 58 -4.49 4.30 12.79
C GLY A 58 -3.47 4.21 13.93
N ARG A 59 -3.97 3.85 15.12
CA ARG A 59 -3.12 3.48 16.26
C ARG A 59 -2.29 2.25 15.85
N PRO A 60 -0.96 2.23 16.06
CA PRO A 60 -0.18 1.01 15.88
C PRO A 60 -0.79 -0.08 16.74
N ALA A 61 -1.07 -1.24 16.15
CA ALA A 61 -1.58 -2.38 16.90
C ALA A 61 -0.50 -2.79 17.91
N GLU A 62 -0.76 -2.56 19.19
CA GLU A 62 0.06 -3.07 20.28
C GLU A 62 -0.31 -4.54 20.51
N GLY A 63 0.66 -5.43 20.33
CA GLY A 63 0.53 -6.85 20.61
C GLY A 63 0.81 -7.76 19.40
N PRO A 64 0.84 -9.08 19.64
CA PRO A 64 1.05 -10.06 18.58
C PRO A 64 -0.07 -9.95 17.53
N PRO A 65 0.24 -10.29 16.26
CA PRO A 65 -0.76 -10.32 15.20
C PRO A 65 -1.95 -11.20 15.62
N GLN A 66 -3.16 -10.70 15.39
CA GLN A 66 -4.36 -11.46 15.70
C GLN A 66 -4.43 -12.68 14.78
N GLN A 67 -4.68 -13.87 15.33
CA GLN A 67 -4.73 -15.13 14.58
C GLN A 67 -5.67 -15.08 13.35
N ARG A 68 -6.71 -14.23 13.38
CA ARG A 68 -7.63 -13.99 12.25
C ARG A 68 -6.99 -13.32 11.01
N LEU A 69 -5.79 -12.77 11.18
CA LEU A 69 -4.99 -12.12 10.13
C LEU A 69 -3.88 -13.05 9.63
N ASP A 70 -3.83 -14.29 10.12
CA ASP A 70 -2.91 -15.29 9.58
C ASP A 70 -3.34 -15.62 8.14
N GLU A 71 -2.39 -15.98 7.28
CA GLU A 71 -2.65 -16.41 5.89
C GLU A 71 -3.39 -17.76 5.80
N ARG A 72 -3.99 -18.22 6.90
CA ARG A 72 -4.76 -19.45 7.02
C ARG A 72 -6.23 -19.19 6.70
N GLN A 73 -6.89 -20.20 6.15
CA GLN A 73 -8.33 -20.08 5.87
C GLN A 73 -9.13 -20.16 7.18
N HIS A 74 -9.99 -19.16 7.39
CA HIS A 74 -10.90 -19.09 8.53
C HIS A 74 -12.32 -19.47 8.12
N PHE A 75 -12.87 -20.50 8.76
CA PHE A 75 -14.25 -20.93 8.56
C PHE A 75 -15.10 -20.51 9.76
N MET A 76 -16.11 -19.69 9.48
CA MET A 76 -17.10 -19.27 10.47
C MET A 76 -18.21 -20.31 10.57
N ASP A 77 -18.64 -20.61 11.79
CA ASP A 77 -19.79 -21.46 12.06
C ASP A 77 -20.64 -20.86 13.19
N ARG A 78 -21.82 -21.45 13.42
CA ARG A 78 -22.81 -20.99 14.38
C ARG A 78 -23.22 -22.12 15.33
N LYS A 79 -23.37 -21.81 16.63
CA LYS A 79 -24.05 -22.66 17.61
C LYS A 79 -25.52 -22.24 17.80
N GLU A 80 -26.35 -23.16 18.29
CA GLU A 80 -27.77 -22.91 18.59
C GLU A 80 -27.95 -21.97 19.78
N LYS A 81 -27.08 -22.08 20.80
CA LYS A 81 -27.04 -21.20 21.97
C LYS A 81 -25.77 -20.37 21.96
N GLY A 82 -25.87 -19.10 22.37
CA GLY A 82 -24.71 -18.24 22.56
C GLY A 82 -23.80 -18.85 23.61
N SER A 83 -22.51 -18.97 23.32
CA SER A 83 -21.54 -19.51 24.27
C SER A 83 -20.45 -18.49 24.56
N SER A 84 -20.26 -18.20 25.85
CA SER A 84 -19.15 -17.40 26.40
C SER A 84 -18.98 -15.99 25.79
N LYS A 85 -18.05 -15.22 26.38
CA LYS A 85 -17.79 -13.83 26.03
C LYS A 85 -17.27 -13.73 24.59
N CYS A 86 -17.88 -12.88 23.77
CA CYS A 86 -17.31 -12.55 22.46
C CYS A 86 -15.89 -11.97 22.62
N VAL A 87 -14.89 -12.58 21.97
CA VAL A 87 -13.47 -12.15 22.02
C VAL A 87 -13.28 -10.69 21.58
N VAL A 88 -14.16 -10.19 20.70
CA VAL A 88 -14.15 -8.81 20.23
C VAL A 88 -14.72 -7.86 21.29
N CYS A 89 -15.88 -8.19 21.86
CA CYS A 89 -16.60 -7.35 22.82
C CYS A 89 -15.98 -7.38 24.22
N MET A 90 -15.26 -8.47 24.57
CA MET A 90 -14.56 -8.60 25.85
C MET A 90 -13.54 -7.47 26.07
N LYS A 91 -12.93 -6.94 25.00
CA LYS A 91 -11.98 -5.82 25.09
C LYS A 91 -12.66 -4.47 25.35
N SER A 92 -13.94 -4.32 25.01
CA SER A 92 -14.65 -3.03 25.06
C SER A 92 -15.60 -2.89 26.25
N GLY A 93 -15.48 -3.74 27.28
CA GLY A 93 -16.35 -3.72 28.46
C GLY A 93 -17.81 -4.08 28.18
N LEU A 94 -18.17 -4.42 26.93
CA LEU A 94 -19.50 -4.90 26.57
C LEU A 94 -19.52 -6.43 26.65
N HIS A 95 -20.39 -6.94 27.51
CA HIS A 95 -20.63 -8.38 27.63
C HIS A 95 -21.76 -8.78 26.68
N SER A 96 -21.39 -9.32 25.52
CA SER A 96 -22.35 -9.94 24.61
C SER A 96 -21.95 -11.38 24.33
N GLU A 97 -22.91 -12.28 24.48
CA GLU A 97 -22.80 -13.66 24.02
C GLU A 97 -22.83 -13.68 22.49
N THR A 98 -21.99 -14.52 21.88
CA THR A 98 -22.00 -14.73 20.42
C THR A 98 -22.38 -16.16 20.10
N ILE A 99 -23.26 -16.32 19.12
CA ILE A 99 -23.58 -17.62 18.50
C ILE A 99 -22.58 -17.98 17.40
N TYR A 100 -21.80 -17.02 16.91
CA TYR A 100 -20.82 -17.21 15.84
C TYR A 100 -19.42 -17.45 16.41
N TYR A 101 -18.71 -18.42 15.84
CA TYR A 101 -17.33 -18.74 16.20
C TYR A 101 -16.53 -19.19 14.98
N CYS A 102 -15.20 -19.13 15.06
CA CYS A 102 -14.31 -19.64 14.03
C CYS A 102 -13.75 -21.01 14.44
N LYS A 103 -13.91 -22.03 13.58
CA LYS A 103 -13.44 -23.40 13.85
C LYS A 103 -11.91 -23.53 13.93
N THR A 104 -11.19 -22.66 13.23
CA THR A 104 -9.74 -22.75 13.07
C THR A 104 -8.95 -21.89 14.06
N CYS A 105 -9.63 -21.01 14.80
CA CYS A 105 -9.01 -20.20 15.83
C CYS A 105 -8.81 -20.98 17.13
N ALA A 106 -7.73 -20.69 17.86
CA ALA A 106 -7.46 -21.29 19.17
C ALA A 106 -8.50 -20.88 20.22
N ALA A 107 -9.15 -19.73 20.03
CA ALA A 107 -10.26 -19.25 20.85
C ALA A 107 -11.61 -19.90 20.46
N LEU A 108 -11.62 -21.23 20.32
CA LEU A 108 -12.84 -22.00 20.12
C LEU A 108 -13.62 -22.03 21.46
N PRO A 109 -14.91 -21.67 21.49
CA PRO A 109 -15.69 -21.81 22.71
C PRO A 109 -15.83 -23.31 23.07
N PRO A 110 -15.72 -23.68 24.36
CA PRO A 110 -16.00 -25.05 24.79
C PRO A 110 -17.38 -25.48 24.29
N LEU A 111 -17.50 -26.75 23.89
CA LEU A 111 -18.71 -27.31 23.28
C LEU A 111 -19.95 -27.04 24.13
#